data_AF-A0A8B6GRN2-F1
#
_entry.id   AF-A0A8B6GRN2-F1
#
_cell.length_a   1.000
_cell.length_b   1.000
_cell.length_c   1.000
_cell.angle_alpha   90.00
_cell.angle_beta   90.00
_cell.angle_gamma   90.00
#
_symmetry.space_group_name_H-M   'P 1'
#
loop_
_entity.id
_entity.type
_entity.pdbx_description
1 polymer ?
#
loop_
_entity_poly.entity_id
_entity_poly.type
_entity_poly.pdbx_seq_one_letter_code
_entity_poly.pdbx_strand_id
1 'polypeptide(L)'
;MTGDYVALCVSSTCPPGKFGRDCSVACFDKYYGVQCKHMCSCTDNMKCDPIHGCVCFEGFTGKDCLTVCPSGRYGWNCTKECFCAEDAECDSVTGVCLCSAGRIGSHCTKKCTFGTFGKDCKGNCDCSDGIQCDVITGKCNKNKNPKSDGDTKESKGAVMVYIMMAAAVIGLICVVTMALKAKEALCRMVQKQKQDTTKLKMKRRKAHRPSNLNDNSQTGSFTEETEVTTLELPFEEENLYCEIQDINPIEPVGVNAKMSLRSFSQN
;
A
#
# COMPACT_ATOMS: atom_id res chain seq x y z
N MET A 1 12.32 -35.64 -2.82
CA MET A 1 13.25 -34.59 -2.37
C MET A 1 12.62 -33.28 -2.79
N THR A 2 11.95 -32.61 -1.86
CA THR A 2 11.34 -31.30 -2.09
C THR A 2 12.47 -30.27 -2.07
N GLY A 3 12.96 -29.89 -3.25
CA GLY A 3 13.87 -28.75 -3.36
C GLY A 3 13.06 -27.48 -3.10
N ASP A 4 13.43 -26.73 -2.09
CA ASP A 4 12.89 -25.39 -1.89
C ASP A 4 13.53 -24.47 -2.95
N TYR A 5 12.74 -24.04 -3.93
CA TYR A 5 13.19 -23.10 -4.95
C TYR A 5 12.78 -21.69 -4.50
N VAL A 6 13.75 -20.78 -4.38
CA VAL A 6 13.47 -19.36 -4.12
C VAL A 6 13.43 -18.65 -5.47
N ALA A 7 12.25 -18.21 -5.88
CA ALA A 7 12.12 -17.28 -6.99
C ALA A 7 12.51 -15.88 -6.50
N LEU A 8 13.68 -15.40 -6.91
CA LEU A 8 14.07 -14.00 -6.71
C LEU A 8 13.58 -13.20 -7.92
N CYS A 9 12.59 -12.33 -7.68
CA CYS A 9 12.16 -11.37 -8.69
C CYS A 9 13.22 -10.27 -8.78
N VAL A 10 13.99 -10.23 -9.86
CA VAL A 10 14.99 -9.19 -10.11
C VAL A 10 14.40 -8.21 -11.12
N SER A 11 14.20 -6.95 -10.72
CA SER A 11 13.83 -5.89 -11.65
C SER A 11 15.07 -5.39 -12.38
N SER A 12 15.02 -5.27 -13.71
CA SER A 12 16.13 -4.63 -14.46
C SER A 12 16.25 -3.13 -14.20
N THR A 13 15.19 -2.51 -13.66
CA THR A 13 15.11 -1.07 -13.42
C THR A 13 14.74 -0.80 -11.97
N CYS A 14 15.63 -0.14 -11.23
CA CYS A 14 15.34 0.21 -9.85
C CYS A 14 14.38 1.38 -9.74
N PRO A 15 13.50 1.37 -8.72
CA PRO A 15 12.66 2.51 -8.42
C PRO A 15 13.51 3.75 -8.10
N PRO A 16 12.93 4.95 -8.21
CA PRO A 16 13.61 6.17 -7.84
C PRO A 16 14.27 6.09 -6.45
N GLY A 17 15.45 6.67 -6.33
CA GLY A 17 16.20 6.71 -5.08
C GLY A 17 17.00 5.44 -4.77
N LYS A 18 16.97 4.44 -5.65
CA LYS A 18 17.73 3.20 -5.50
C LYS A 18 18.47 2.78 -6.75
N PHE A 19 19.52 2.00 -6.56
CA PHE A 19 20.31 1.37 -7.62
C PHE A 19 20.88 0.01 -7.17
N GLY A 20 21.55 -0.69 -8.09
CA GLY A 20 22.11 -2.02 -7.85
C GLY A 20 21.32 -3.11 -8.58
N ARG A 21 21.78 -4.36 -8.45
CA ARG A 21 21.12 -5.51 -9.10
C ARG A 21 19.78 -5.87 -8.47
N ASP A 22 19.68 -5.73 -7.17
CA ASP A 22 18.50 -6.06 -6.35
C ASP A 22 17.81 -4.80 -5.80
N CYS A 23 18.22 -3.61 -6.24
CA CYS A 23 17.71 -2.33 -5.78
C CYS A 23 17.79 -2.15 -4.25
N SER A 24 18.81 -2.72 -3.63
CA SER A 24 19.07 -2.60 -2.19
C SER A 24 19.84 -1.34 -1.81
N VAL A 25 20.52 -0.70 -2.76
CA VAL A 25 21.42 0.43 -2.48
C VAL A 25 20.70 1.75 -2.75
N ALA A 26 20.66 2.63 -1.74
CA ALA A 26 20.14 3.99 -1.90
C ALA A 26 21.08 4.86 -2.73
N CYS A 27 20.56 5.87 -3.42
CA CYS A 27 21.42 6.83 -4.15
C CYS A 27 22.45 7.48 -3.22
N PHE A 28 23.65 7.69 -3.76
CA PHE A 28 24.67 8.49 -3.10
C PHE A 28 24.22 9.95 -2.97
N ASP A 29 24.83 10.66 -2.03
CA ASP A 29 24.62 12.10 -1.88
C ASP A 29 24.81 12.81 -3.24
N LYS A 30 23.89 13.73 -3.54
CA LYS A 30 23.81 14.48 -4.81
C LYS A 30 23.28 13.69 -6.02
N TYR A 31 22.85 12.44 -5.89
CA TYR A 31 22.21 11.69 -6.98
C TYR A 31 20.75 11.36 -6.68
N TYR A 32 19.93 11.31 -7.73
CA TYR A 32 18.50 11.04 -7.61
C TYR A 32 17.90 10.36 -8.85
N GLY A 33 16.64 9.95 -8.71
CA GLY A 33 15.82 9.36 -9.78
C GLY A 33 16.02 7.87 -9.96
N VAL A 34 15.45 7.32 -11.04
CA VAL A 34 15.56 5.89 -11.37
C VAL A 34 17.02 5.50 -11.61
N GLN A 35 17.48 4.45 -10.94
CA GLN A 35 18.88 4.00 -10.97
C GLN A 35 19.90 5.11 -10.62
N CYS A 36 19.50 6.17 -9.91
CA CYS A 36 20.38 7.27 -9.49
C CYS A 36 21.13 7.95 -10.65
N LYS A 37 20.54 8.00 -11.85
CA LYS A 37 21.20 8.53 -13.06
C LYS A 37 21.32 10.05 -13.11
N HIS A 38 20.59 10.76 -12.26
CA HIS A 38 20.55 12.22 -12.28
C HIS A 38 21.35 12.81 -11.12
N MET A 39 22.09 13.88 -11.38
CA MET A 39 22.83 14.63 -10.37
C MET A 39 22.06 15.89 -9.99
N CYS A 40 21.96 16.16 -8.69
CA CYS A 40 21.31 17.33 -8.11
C CYS A 40 22.15 18.60 -8.31
N SER A 41 21.51 19.67 -8.76
CA SER A 41 22.08 21.02 -8.87
C SER A 41 21.25 22.01 -8.05
N CYS A 42 21.31 21.88 -6.72
CA CYS A 42 20.44 22.60 -5.78
C CYS A 42 21.07 23.91 -5.27
N THR A 43 20.24 24.89 -4.92
CA THR A 43 20.67 26.11 -4.21
C THR A 43 20.79 25.87 -2.70
N ASP A 44 21.29 26.85 -1.94
CA ASP A 44 21.55 26.72 -0.50
C ASP A 44 20.30 26.38 0.34
N ASN A 45 19.10 26.78 -0.11
CA ASN A 45 17.83 26.54 0.59
C ASN A 45 17.15 25.21 0.20
N MET A 46 17.89 24.32 -0.46
CA MET A 46 17.39 23.07 -1.00
C MET A 46 18.25 21.89 -0.54
N LYS A 47 17.62 20.73 -0.39
CA LYS A 47 18.27 19.45 -0.17
C LYS A 47 18.13 18.57 -1.41
N CYS A 48 19.15 17.79 -1.71
CA CYS A 48 19.03 16.72 -2.70
C CYS A 48 18.31 15.53 -2.06
N ASP A 49 17.09 15.28 -2.51
CA ASP A 49 16.30 14.10 -2.23
C ASP A 49 16.56 13.03 -3.30
N PRO A 50 16.79 11.76 -2.92
CA PRO A 50 17.16 10.70 -3.86
C PRO A 50 16.02 10.30 -4.81
N ILE A 51 14.78 10.65 -4.51
CA ILE A 51 13.60 10.35 -5.35
C ILE A 51 13.28 11.56 -6.23
N HIS A 52 13.17 12.74 -5.62
CA HIS A 52 12.60 13.94 -6.22
C HIS A 52 13.64 14.95 -6.73
N GLY A 53 14.92 14.76 -6.42
CA GLY A 53 15.98 15.71 -6.75
C GLY A 53 16.00 16.88 -5.77
N CYS A 54 16.13 18.10 -6.26
CA CYS A 54 16.21 19.27 -5.37
C CYS A 54 14.84 19.61 -4.76
N VAL A 55 14.73 19.51 -3.44
CA VAL A 55 13.53 19.83 -2.67
C VAL A 55 13.80 20.95 -1.68
N CYS A 56 12.81 21.81 -1.46
CA CYS A 56 12.89 22.87 -0.45
C CYS A 56 12.95 22.30 0.97
N PHE A 57 13.66 23.00 1.86
CA PHE A 57 13.60 22.73 3.29
C PHE A 57 12.17 22.73 3.82
N GLU A 58 11.99 22.06 4.96
CA GLU A 58 10.71 22.00 5.66
C GLU A 58 10.14 23.40 5.94
N GLY A 59 8.83 23.55 5.72
CA GLY A 59 8.15 24.82 5.88
C GLY A 59 8.15 25.73 4.66
N PHE A 60 8.87 25.37 3.59
CA PHE A 60 9.00 26.19 2.39
C PHE A 60 8.70 25.42 1.08
N THR A 61 8.30 26.18 0.07
CA THR A 61 8.02 25.71 -1.29
C THR A 61 8.30 26.81 -2.33
N GLY A 62 8.02 26.50 -3.60
CA GLY A 62 8.31 27.35 -4.74
C GLY A 62 9.68 27.06 -5.35
N LYS A 63 9.94 27.65 -6.53
CA LYS A 63 11.18 27.41 -7.29
C LYS A 63 12.44 27.81 -6.52
N ASP A 64 12.35 28.89 -5.74
CA ASP A 64 13.47 29.46 -4.99
C ASP A 64 13.39 29.15 -3.48
N CYS A 65 12.39 28.36 -3.04
CA CYS A 65 12.17 28.00 -1.64
C CYS A 65 12.00 29.18 -0.68
N LEU A 66 11.42 30.29 -1.16
CA LEU A 66 11.17 31.51 -0.37
C LEU A 66 9.72 31.62 0.11
N THR A 67 8.82 30.77 -0.39
CA THR A 67 7.39 30.82 -0.05
C THR A 67 7.13 29.85 1.08
N VAL A 68 6.54 30.32 2.19
CA VAL A 68 6.10 29.44 3.29
C VAL A 68 5.01 28.49 2.78
N CYS A 69 4.94 27.28 3.35
CA CYS A 69 3.91 26.33 2.98
C CYS A 69 2.50 26.94 3.01
N PRO A 70 1.64 26.60 2.03
CA PRO A 70 0.25 27.02 2.06
C PRO A 70 -0.46 26.40 3.26
N SER A 71 -1.53 27.06 3.73
CA SER A 71 -2.35 26.57 4.84
C SER A 71 -2.80 25.13 4.61
N GLY A 72 -2.69 24.30 5.65
CA GLY A 72 -3.04 22.89 5.59
C GLY A 72 -1.93 21.96 5.09
N ARG A 73 -0.72 22.48 4.81
CA ARG A 73 0.43 21.66 4.39
C ARG A 73 1.70 21.99 5.17
N TYR A 74 2.57 21.00 5.30
CA TYR A 74 3.82 21.11 6.07
C TYR A 74 4.94 20.19 5.55
N GLY A 75 6.13 20.36 6.12
CA GLY A 75 7.30 19.54 5.85
C GLY A 75 8.01 19.89 4.55
N TRP A 76 8.86 18.98 4.08
CA TRP A 76 9.69 19.16 2.89
C TRP A 76 8.83 19.38 1.65
N ASN A 77 9.07 20.51 0.99
CA ASN A 77 8.31 20.97 -0.18
C ASN A 77 6.77 20.94 0.04
N CYS A 78 6.32 21.06 1.29
CA CYS A 78 4.90 21.07 1.67
C CYS A 78 4.10 19.87 1.13
N THR A 79 4.74 18.70 1.08
CA THR A 79 4.15 17.46 0.56
C THR A 79 3.23 16.78 1.56
N LYS A 80 3.33 17.09 2.86
CA LYS A 80 2.49 16.52 3.91
C LYS A 80 1.26 17.40 4.17
N GLU A 81 0.15 16.77 4.51
CA GLU A 81 -1.11 17.43 4.83
C GLU A 81 -1.32 17.51 6.34
N CYS A 82 -1.83 18.66 6.79
CA CYS A 82 -2.18 18.88 8.19
C CYS A 82 -3.56 18.31 8.49
N PHE A 83 -3.69 17.66 9.66
CA PHE A 83 -4.94 17.07 10.13
C PHE A 83 -5.52 17.89 11.28
N CYS A 84 -5.69 19.21 11.10
CA CYS A 84 -6.23 20.10 12.12
C CYS A 84 -7.73 20.35 11.90
N ALA A 85 -8.42 20.88 12.93
CA ALA A 85 -9.78 21.40 12.77
C ALA A 85 -9.82 22.52 11.70
N GLU A 86 -10.99 22.75 11.08
CA GLU A 86 -11.16 23.71 9.97
C GLU A 86 -10.66 25.13 10.29
N ASP A 87 -10.77 25.54 11.54
CA ASP A 87 -10.40 26.86 12.06
C ASP A 87 -9.03 26.88 12.76
N ALA A 88 -8.20 25.85 12.56
CA ALA A 88 -6.88 25.72 13.15
C ALA A 88 -5.78 25.72 12.08
N GLU A 89 -4.77 26.55 12.30
CA GLU A 89 -3.55 26.53 11.50
C GLU A 89 -2.63 25.39 11.96
N CYS A 90 -1.73 24.97 11.10
CA CYS A 90 -0.63 24.07 11.45
C CYS A 90 0.71 24.75 11.23
N ASP A 91 1.67 24.41 12.06
CA ASP A 91 3.06 24.79 11.87
C ASP A 91 3.59 24.21 10.54
N SER A 92 4.12 25.07 9.67
CA SER A 92 4.55 24.67 8.32
C SER A 92 5.74 23.72 8.31
N VAL A 93 6.52 23.68 9.39
CA VAL A 93 7.70 22.83 9.54
C VAL A 93 7.32 21.47 10.10
N THR A 94 6.67 21.47 11.27
CA THR A 94 6.39 20.29 12.08
C THR A 94 5.02 19.66 11.84
N GLY A 95 4.07 20.43 11.29
CA GLY A 95 2.67 20.01 11.10
C GLY A 95 1.83 20.00 12.37
N VAL A 96 2.37 20.49 13.49
CA VAL A 96 1.64 20.56 14.77
C VAL A 96 0.51 21.58 14.65
N CYS A 97 -0.70 21.19 15.09
CA CYS A 97 -1.85 22.07 15.06
C CYS A 97 -1.74 23.16 16.15
N LEU A 98 -1.99 24.40 15.74
CA LEU A 98 -2.02 25.58 16.57
C LEU A 98 -3.49 25.88 16.89
N CYS A 99 -3.97 25.44 18.05
CA CYS A 99 -5.39 25.56 18.37
C CYS A 99 -5.82 27.00 18.57
N SER A 100 -6.92 27.37 17.94
CA SER A 100 -7.65 28.60 18.21
C SER A 100 -8.20 28.60 19.63
N ALA A 101 -8.49 29.79 20.17
CA ALA A 101 -9.04 29.92 21.52
C ALA A 101 -10.36 29.15 21.66
N GLY A 102 -10.53 28.43 22.77
CA GLY A 102 -11.70 27.56 22.99
C GLY A 102 -11.52 26.12 22.52
N ARG A 103 -10.38 25.77 21.91
CA ARG A 103 -10.06 24.41 21.43
C ARG A 103 -8.76 23.87 22.03
N ILE A 104 -8.68 22.54 22.11
CA ILE A 104 -7.53 21.79 22.64
C ILE A 104 -7.36 20.44 21.93
N GLY A 105 -6.18 19.83 22.12
CA GLY A 105 -5.81 18.51 21.62
C GLY A 105 -4.89 18.60 20.40
N SER A 106 -4.29 17.47 20.02
CA SER A 106 -3.32 17.41 18.90
C SER A 106 -3.88 17.87 17.56
N HIS A 107 -5.20 17.79 17.37
CA HIS A 107 -5.92 18.16 16.15
C HIS A 107 -6.89 19.33 16.34
N CYS A 108 -6.93 19.94 17.55
CA CYS A 108 -7.84 21.04 17.88
C CYS A 108 -9.35 20.75 17.69
N THR A 109 -9.74 19.47 17.65
CA THR A 109 -11.14 19.07 17.46
C THR A 109 -11.96 19.17 18.74
N LYS A 110 -11.32 19.15 19.91
CA LYS A 110 -12.00 19.18 21.21
C LYS A 110 -12.17 20.62 21.68
N LYS A 111 -13.34 20.94 22.23
CA LYS A 111 -13.58 22.20 22.94
C LYS A 111 -12.91 22.18 24.31
N CYS A 112 -12.64 23.35 24.88
CA CYS A 112 -12.19 23.48 26.27
C CYS A 112 -13.17 22.81 27.24
N THR A 113 -12.61 22.17 28.26
CA THR A 113 -13.39 21.63 29.37
C THR A 113 -13.93 22.75 30.23
N PHE A 114 -14.97 22.45 31.00
CA PHE A 114 -15.53 23.39 31.97
C PHE A 114 -14.43 23.98 32.88
N GLY A 115 -14.48 25.29 33.08
CA GLY A 115 -13.51 26.02 33.91
C GLY A 115 -12.21 26.42 33.19
N THR A 116 -12.05 26.11 31.90
CA THR A 116 -10.87 26.50 31.12
C THR A 116 -11.24 27.34 29.89
N PHE A 117 -10.33 28.23 29.46
CA PHE A 117 -10.55 29.11 28.33
C PHE A 117 -9.25 29.48 27.60
N GLY A 118 -9.40 30.14 26.44
CA GLY A 118 -8.29 30.71 25.68
C GLY A 118 -7.58 29.69 24.79
N LYS A 119 -6.39 30.06 24.32
CA LYS A 119 -5.57 29.22 23.43
C LYS A 119 -5.09 27.97 24.16
N ASP A 120 -5.26 26.81 23.52
CA ASP A 120 -4.99 25.48 24.11
C ASP A 120 -5.69 25.25 25.47
N CYS A 121 -6.73 26.03 25.79
CA CYS A 121 -7.42 26.00 27.09
C CYS A 121 -6.51 26.16 28.31
N LYS A 122 -5.41 26.90 28.17
CA LYS A 122 -4.44 27.13 29.27
C LYS A 122 -4.91 28.15 30.30
N GLY A 123 -5.94 28.95 29.98
CA GLY A 123 -6.54 29.90 30.92
C GLY A 123 -7.51 29.19 31.86
N ASN A 124 -7.52 29.56 33.13
CA ASN A 124 -8.43 29.03 34.14
C ASN A 124 -9.47 30.08 34.54
N CYS A 125 -10.74 29.71 34.58
CA CYS A 125 -11.82 30.62 34.85
C CYS A 125 -11.93 30.96 36.34
N ASP A 126 -12.21 32.22 36.63
CA ASP A 126 -12.44 32.75 37.97
C ASP A 126 -13.86 33.31 38.06
N CYS A 127 -14.83 32.39 38.07
CA CYS A 127 -16.25 32.70 38.18
C CYS A 127 -16.80 32.12 39.48
N SER A 128 -17.80 32.77 40.07
CA SER A 128 -18.53 32.23 41.24
C SER A 128 -19.20 30.89 40.91
N ASP A 129 -19.45 30.08 41.94
CA ASP A 129 -20.00 28.72 41.81
C ASP A 129 -21.26 28.67 40.91
N GLY A 130 -21.23 27.75 39.94
CA GLY A 130 -22.34 27.51 39.01
C GLY A 130 -22.39 28.42 37.78
N ILE A 131 -21.46 29.37 37.62
CA ILE A 131 -21.36 30.23 36.43
C ILE A 131 -20.30 29.69 35.49
N GLN A 132 -20.68 29.39 34.25
CA GLN A 132 -19.74 29.01 33.20
C GLN A 132 -19.11 30.26 32.56
N CYS A 133 -17.79 30.26 32.45
CA CYS A 133 -17.06 31.23 31.65
C CYS A 133 -17.16 30.90 30.14
N ASP A 134 -17.06 31.94 29.33
CA ASP A 134 -16.89 31.80 27.89
C ASP A 134 -15.54 31.12 27.56
N VAL A 135 -15.56 30.03 26.80
CA VAL A 135 -14.35 29.22 26.50
C VAL A 135 -13.32 29.93 25.63
N ILE A 136 -13.71 31.00 24.94
CA ILE A 136 -12.80 31.79 24.10
C ILE A 136 -12.17 32.91 24.94
N THR A 137 -13.00 33.65 25.67
CA THR A 137 -12.62 34.92 26.33
C THR A 137 -12.41 34.83 27.83
N GLY A 138 -12.88 33.77 28.48
CA GLY A 138 -12.85 33.58 29.94
C GLY A 138 -13.88 34.42 30.71
N LYS A 139 -14.71 35.22 30.03
CA LYS A 139 -15.68 36.10 30.68
C LYS A 139 -16.84 35.32 31.30
N CYS A 140 -17.15 35.62 32.56
CA CYS A 140 -18.28 35.04 33.27
C CYS A 140 -19.59 35.73 32.85
N ASN A 141 -20.59 34.98 32.42
CA ASN A 141 -21.92 35.53 32.15
C ASN A 141 -22.95 34.89 33.08
N LYS A 142 -23.51 35.69 34.00
CA LYS A 142 -24.52 35.27 34.97
C LYS A 142 -25.81 34.72 34.32
N ASN A 143 -26.04 34.99 33.04
CA ASN A 143 -27.21 34.53 32.29
C ASN A 143 -26.97 33.22 31.53
N LYS A 144 -25.72 32.72 31.45
CA LYS A 144 -25.41 31.40 30.89
C LYS A 144 -25.33 30.38 32.02
N ASN A 145 -26.50 29.91 32.45
CA ASN A 145 -26.60 28.81 33.41
C ASN A 145 -26.41 27.47 32.67
N PRO A 146 -25.48 26.58 33.08
CA PRO A 146 -25.19 25.31 32.41
C PRO A 146 -26.35 24.30 32.34
N LYS A 147 -27.56 24.67 32.79
CA LYS A 147 -28.73 23.79 32.79
C LYS A 147 -29.49 23.70 31.45
N SER A 148 -29.07 24.42 30.39
CA SER A 148 -29.83 24.45 29.13
C SER A 148 -29.11 24.03 27.85
N ASP A 149 -27.79 23.82 27.86
CA ASP A 149 -27.10 23.25 26.69
C ASP A 149 -26.73 21.81 26.97
N GLY A 150 -27.74 20.94 26.82
CA GLY A 150 -27.54 19.51 26.70
C GLY A 150 -26.74 19.20 25.45
N ASP A 151 -25.42 19.19 25.57
CA ASP A 151 -24.51 18.53 24.64
C ASP A 151 -24.65 17.01 24.85
N THR A 152 -25.82 16.48 24.50
CA THR A 152 -26.07 15.06 24.26
C THR A 152 -26.62 14.91 22.84
N LYS A 153 -25.89 15.45 21.86
CA LYS A 153 -26.16 15.25 20.44
C LYS A 153 -24.90 14.93 19.65
N GLU A 154 -24.04 14.05 20.17
CA GLU A 154 -22.96 13.49 19.33
C GLU A 154 -22.74 11.97 19.48
N SER A 155 -23.65 11.23 20.11
CA SER A 155 -23.54 9.76 20.16
C SER A 155 -24.62 9.01 19.39
N LYS A 156 -25.58 9.71 18.77
CA LYS A 156 -26.61 9.08 17.92
C LYS A 156 -26.23 9.07 16.44
N GLY A 157 -25.36 10.00 15.99
CA GLY A 157 -24.92 10.07 14.60
C GLY A 157 -23.99 8.90 14.22
N ALA A 158 -22.93 8.68 15.01
CA ALA A 158 -21.96 7.62 14.73
C ALA A 158 -22.58 6.21 14.77
N VAL A 159 -23.49 5.96 15.71
CA VAL A 159 -24.21 4.67 15.82
C VAL A 159 -25.12 4.45 14.61
N MET A 160 -25.84 5.48 14.16
CA MET A 160 -26.68 5.38 12.97
C MET A 160 -25.85 5.19 11.70
N VAL A 161 -24.71 5.86 11.56
CA VAL A 161 -23.77 5.64 10.45
C VAL A 161 -23.25 4.20 10.46
N TYR A 162 -22.87 3.66 11.62
CA TYR A 162 -22.40 2.28 11.73
C TYR A 162 -23.48 1.26 11.35
N ILE A 163 -24.73 1.47 11.77
CA ILE A 163 -25.86 0.61 11.39
C ILE A 163 -26.11 0.66 9.88
N MET A 164 -26.06 1.85 9.26
CA MET A 164 -26.25 2.00 7.81
C MET A 164 -25.10 1.35 7.02
N MET A 165 -23.86 1.50 7.47
CA MET A 165 -22.70 0.85 6.85
C MET A 165 -22.76 -0.67 7.00
N ALA A 166 -23.13 -1.18 8.17
CA ALA A 166 -23.31 -2.61 8.38
C ALA A 166 -24.41 -3.21 7.48
N ALA A 167 -25.54 -2.51 7.32
CA ALA A 167 -26.62 -2.94 6.43
C ALA A 167 -26.17 -2.98 4.95
N ALA A 168 -25.40 -1.99 4.50
CA ALA A 168 -24.84 -1.97 3.15
C ALA A 168 -23.87 -3.13 2.91
N VAL A 169 -22.98 -3.40 3.87
CA VAL A 169 -22.02 -4.52 3.79
C VAL A 169 -22.74 -5.87 3.78
N ILE A 170 -23.75 -6.06 4.64
CA ILE A 170 -24.57 -7.28 4.64
C ILE A 170 -25.28 -7.45 3.28
N GLY A 171 -25.82 -6.36 2.71
CA GLY A 171 -26.42 -6.38 1.38
C GLY A 171 -25.44 -6.84 0.29
N LEU A 172 -24.22 -6.30 0.28
CA LEU A 172 -23.17 -6.71 -0.65
C LEU A 172 -22.77 -8.17 -0.47
N ILE A 173 -22.59 -8.63 0.78
CA ILE A 173 -22.29 -10.03 1.08
C ILE A 173 -23.41 -10.96 0.58
N CYS A 174 -24.68 -10.58 0.78
CA CYS A 174 -25.82 -11.35 0.27
C CYS A 174 -25.82 -11.43 -1.27
N VAL A 175 -25.54 -10.33 -1.97
CA VAL A 175 -25.45 -10.32 -3.44
C VAL A 175 -24.30 -11.21 -3.92
N VAL A 176 -23.11 -11.07 -3.33
CA VAL A 176 -21.94 -11.88 -3.68
C VAL A 176 -22.20 -13.36 -3.42
N THR A 177 -22.76 -13.72 -2.26
CA THR A 177 -23.06 -15.12 -1.92
C THR A 177 -24.13 -15.71 -2.83
N MET A 178 -25.16 -14.95 -3.23
CA MET A 178 -26.15 -15.38 -4.22
C MET A 178 -25.52 -15.59 -5.60
N ALA A 179 -24.64 -14.69 -6.05
CA ALA A 179 -23.94 -14.82 -7.31
C ALA A 179 -22.98 -16.03 -7.33
N LEU A 180 -22.28 -16.29 -6.22
CA LEU A 180 -21.42 -17.47 -6.07
C LEU A 180 -22.22 -18.77 -6.11
N LYS A 181 -23.36 -18.85 -5.40
CA LYS A 181 -24.26 -20.01 -5.46
C LYS A 181 -24.83 -20.23 -6.86
N ALA A 182 -25.15 -19.18 -7.60
CA ALA A 182 -25.60 -19.28 -8.99
C ALA A 182 -24.50 -19.83 -9.91
N LYS A 183 -23.25 -19.40 -9.73
CA LYS A 183 -22.09 -19.94 -10.46
C LYS A 183 -21.86 -21.42 -10.17
N GLU A 184 -21.98 -21.85 -8.92
CA GLU A 184 -21.87 -23.28 -8.56
C GLU A 184 -22.96 -24.12 -9.24
N ALA A 185 -24.21 -23.64 -9.26
CA ALA A 185 -25.32 -24.33 -9.92
C ALA A 185 -25.08 -24.46 -11.44
N LEU A 186 -24.58 -23.40 -12.10
CA LEU A 186 -24.22 -23.44 -13.51
C LEU A 186 -23.07 -24.41 -13.77
N CYS A 187 -22.04 -24.42 -12.92
CA CYS A 187 -20.92 -25.33 -13.04
C CYS A 187 -21.37 -26.80 -12.92
N ARG A 188 -22.27 -27.12 -11.97
CA ARG A 188 -22.86 -28.47 -11.84
C ARG A 188 -23.63 -28.88 -13.09
N MET A 189 -24.36 -27.96 -13.73
CA MET A 189 -25.09 -28.24 -14.99
C MET A 189 -24.13 -28.51 -16.15
N VAL A 190 -23.05 -27.73 -16.30
CA VAL A 190 -22.04 -27.91 -17.35
C VAL A 190 -21.24 -29.20 -17.15
N GLN A 191 -20.89 -29.54 -15.91
CA GLN A 191 -20.19 -30.80 -15.60
C GLN A 191 -21.04 -32.03 -15.98
N LYS A 192 -22.36 -31.98 -15.78
CA LYS A 192 -23.28 -33.05 -16.21
C LYS A 192 -23.33 -33.18 -17.73
N GLN A 193 -23.39 -32.07 -18.46
CA GLN A 193 -23.32 -32.06 -19.94
C GLN A 193 -22.01 -32.65 -20.48
N LYS A 194 -20.88 -32.40 -19.80
CA LYS A 194 -19.56 -32.96 -20.16
C LYS A 194 -19.54 -34.48 -19.99
N GLN A 195 -20.07 -34.99 -18.86
CA GLN A 195 -20.17 -36.44 -18.60
C GLN A 195 -21.02 -37.16 -19.63
N ASP A 196 -22.18 -36.60 -19.99
CA ASP A 196 -23.10 -37.18 -20.98
C ASP A 196 -22.48 -37.18 -22.40
N THR A 197 -21.75 -36.12 -22.77
CA THR A 197 -21.03 -36.03 -24.04
C THR A 197 -19.88 -37.04 -24.13
N THR A 198 -19.13 -37.27 -23.05
CA THR A 198 -18.07 -38.30 -22.99
C THR A 198 -18.64 -39.72 -23.09
N LYS A 199 -19.77 -40.01 -22.42
CA LYS A 199 -20.45 -41.31 -22.53
C LYS A 199 -20.95 -41.56 -23.96
N LEU A 200 -21.46 -40.54 -24.64
CA LEU A 200 -21.89 -40.64 -26.04
C LEU A 200 -20.70 -40.87 -27.01
N LYS A 201 -19.56 -40.20 -26.79
CA LYS A 201 -18.32 -40.40 -27.58
C LYS A 201 -17.71 -41.81 -27.36
N MET A 202 -17.76 -42.36 -26.15
CA MET A 202 -17.31 -43.74 -25.88
C MET A 202 -18.22 -44.80 -26.51
N LYS A 203 -19.54 -44.55 -26.60
CA LYS A 203 -20.50 -45.45 -27.26
C LYS A 203 -20.31 -45.51 -28.77
N ARG A 204 -19.92 -44.40 -29.42
CA ARG A 204 -19.55 -44.38 -30.86
C ARG A 204 -18.26 -45.14 -31.17
N ARG A 205 -17.24 -45.11 -30.30
CA ARG A 205 -15.98 -45.86 -30.50
C ARG A 205 -16.14 -47.39 -30.47
N LYS A 206 -17.19 -47.92 -29.83
CA LYS A 206 -17.48 -49.38 -29.80
C LYS A 206 -18.29 -49.89 -31.00
N ALA A 207 -18.82 -49.00 -31.84
CA ALA A 207 -19.64 -49.36 -33.01
C ALA A 207 -18.87 -49.38 -34.34
N HIS A 208 -17.57 -49.03 -34.33
CA HIS A 208 -16.70 -49.07 -35.50
C HIS A 208 -15.60 -50.12 -35.28
N ARG A 209 -16.00 -51.39 -35.28
CA ARG A 209 -15.10 -52.53 -35.47
C ARG A 209 -15.34 -53.08 -36.88
N PRO A 210 -14.56 -52.68 -37.90
CA PRO A 210 -14.52 -53.44 -39.13
C PRO A 210 -13.71 -54.72 -38.89
N SER A 211 -14.30 -55.83 -39.27
CA SER A 211 -13.66 -57.13 -39.40
C SER A 211 -13.07 -57.23 -40.81
N ASN A 212 -11.87 -57.80 -40.87
CA ASN A 212 -11.27 -58.47 -42.03
C ASN A 212 -10.53 -57.66 -43.12
N LEU A 213 -9.49 -58.34 -43.62
CA LEU A 213 -8.67 -58.18 -44.83
C LEU A 213 -7.46 -57.23 -44.83
N ASN A 214 -6.30 -57.90 -44.75
CA ASN A 214 -5.12 -57.85 -45.64
C ASN A 214 -4.28 -56.58 -45.87
N ASP A 215 -2.97 -56.87 -45.79
CA ASP A 215 -1.82 -56.32 -46.51
C ASP A 215 -1.12 -55.02 -46.03
N ASN A 216 0.11 -55.28 -45.59
CA ASN A 216 1.37 -54.57 -45.83
C ASN A 216 1.64 -53.15 -45.27
N SER A 217 2.79 -53.11 -44.60
CA SER A 217 3.79 -52.02 -44.59
C SER A 217 3.80 -51.02 -43.43
N GLN A 218 5.03 -50.87 -42.91
CA GLN A 218 5.67 -49.73 -42.28
C GLN A 218 5.50 -49.47 -40.77
N THR A 219 6.53 -49.96 -40.08
CA THR A 219 7.25 -49.40 -38.93
C THR A 219 7.18 -47.88 -38.75
N GLY A 220 6.92 -47.43 -37.52
CA GLY A 220 7.10 -46.04 -37.07
C GLY A 220 7.03 -45.93 -35.55
N SER A 221 8.16 -45.61 -34.93
CA SER A 221 8.41 -45.60 -33.49
C SER A 221 7.77 -44.41 -32.76
N PHE A 222 7.52 -44.65 -31.49
CA PHE A 222 6.99 -43.80 -30.42
C PHE A 222 7.89 -42.60 -30.09
N THR A 223 7.30 -41.41 -29.94
CA THR A 223 7.86 -40.31 -29.14
C THR A 223 6.69 -39.60 -28.44
N GLU A 224 6.77 -39.51 -27.12
CA GLU A 224 5.77 -38.94 -26.22
C GLU A 224 6.14 -37.47 -25.98
N GLU A 225 5.31 -36.54 -26.44
CA GLU A 225 5.51 -35.10 -26.26
C GLU A 225 5.01 -34.68 -24.86
N THR A 226 5.91 -34.28 -23.96
CA THR A 226 5.56 -33.54 -22.74
C THR A 226 5.27 -32.07 -23.08
N GLU A 227 4.00 -31.73 -23.12
CA GLU A 227 3.51 -30.36 -23.37
C GLU A 227 3.69 -29.50 -22.10
N VAL A 228 4.75 -28.69 -22.06
CA VAL A 228 4.98 -27.68 -21.02
C VAL A 228 3.97 -26.55 -21.20
N THR A 229 3.01 -26.44 -20.28
CA THR A 229 2.01 -25.36 -20.28
C THR A 229 2.65 -24.07 -19.73
N THR A 230 3.06 -23.17 -20.62
CA THR A 230 3.40 -21.78 -20.27
C THR A 230 2.13 -21.03 -19.85
N LEU A 231 2.11 -20.58 -18.59
CA LEU A 231 1.04 -19.73 -18.03
C LEU A 231 1.43 -18.26 -18.24
N GLU A 232 0.93 -17.62 -19.30
CA GLU A 232 1.04 -16.17 -19.47
C GLU A 232 -0.04 -15.46 -18.63
N LEU A 233 0.40 -14.62 -17.69
CA LEU A 233 -0.48 -13.68 -16.97
C LEU A 233 -0.43 -12.31 -17.68
N PRO A 234 -1.58 -11.65 -17.92
CA PRO A 234 -1.62 -10.36 -18.58
C PRO A 234 -1.50 -9.26 -17.52
N PHE A 235 -0.32 -8.69 -17.36
CA PHE A 235 -0.15 -7.41 -16.66
C PHE A 235 0.91 -6.58 -17.39
N GLU A 236 0.49 -5.45 -17.93
CA GLU A 236 1.39 -4.37 -18.33
C GLU A 236 2.02 -3.78 -17.06
N GLU A 237 3.26 -4.16 -16.73
CA GLU A 237 4.24 -3.29 -16.07
C GLU A 237 5.64 -3.91 -16.15
N GLU A 238 6.63 -3.04 -16.33
CA GLU A 238 7.95 -3.28 -16.93
C GLU A 238 8.82 -4.38 -16.27
N ASN A 239 9.41 -5.24 -17.12
CA ASN A 239 10.68 -5.96 -16.94
C ASN A 239 10.93 -6.65 -15.58
N LEU A 240 9.95 -7.42 -15.09
CA LEU A 240 10.19 -8.39 -14.02
C LEU A 240 10.65 -9.71 -14.64
N TYR A 241 11.89 -10.14 -14.37
CA TYR A 241 12.35 -11.49 -14.71
C TYR A 241 12.59 -12.30 -13.43
N CYS A 242 12.06 -13.51 -13.41
CA CYS A 242 12.28 -14.47 -12.32
C CYS A 242 13.48 -15.33 -12.69
N GLU A 243 14.57 -15.22 -11.94
CA GLU A 243 15.71 -16.13 -12.07
C GLU A 243 15.56 -17.23 -11.01
N ILE A 244 15.48 -18.49 -11.45
CA ILE A 244 15.44 -19.64 -10.55
C ILE A 244 16.90 -19.98 -10.22
N GLN A 245 17.33 -19.72 -8.99
CA GLN A 245 18.62 -20.21 -8.50
C GLN A 245 18.40 -21.50 -7.72
N ASP A 246 19.13 -22.55 -8.11
CA ASP A 246 19.25 -23.77 -7.32
C ASP A 246 19.93 -23.43 -5.99
N ILE A 247 19.23 -23.66 -4.87
CA ILE A 247 19.88 -23.71 -3.56
C ILE A 247 20.72 -24.99 -3.57
N ASN A 248 21.96 -24.91 -4.04
CA ASN A 248 22.93 -25.94 -3.72
C ASN A 248 23.00 -26.01 -2.18
N PRO A 249 22.77 -27.17 -1.56
CA PRO A 249 22.88 -27.29 -0.13
C PRO A 249 24.28 -26.83 0.28
N ILE A 250 24.31 -25.88 1.22
CA ILE A 250 25.53 -25.39 1.86
C ILE A 250 26.28 -26.61 2.38
N GLU A 251 27.39 -26.98 1.74
CA GLU A 251 28.35 -27.88 2.37
C GLU A 251 28.91 -27.16 3.61
N PRO A 252 29.00 -27.84 4.77
CA PRO A 252 29.51 -27.22 5.97
C PRO A 252 30.97 -26.82 5.76
N VAL A 253 31.30 -25.60 6.19
CA VAL A 253 32.68 -25.13 6.34
C VAL A 253 33.39 -26.06 7.33
N GLY A 254 34.03 -27.08 6.78
CA GLY A 254 34.92 -28.01 7.47
C GLY A 254 36.35 -27.73 7.03
N VAL A 255 37.12 -27.22 7.98
CA VAL A 255 38.55 -26.88 7.89
C VAL A 255 39.36 -27.94 7.15
N ASN A 256 40.03 -27.58 6.05
CA ASN A 256 41.39 -28.02 5.76
C ASN A 256 42.04 -27.11 4.71
N ALA A 257 43.01 -26.34 5.18
CA ALA A 257 43.93 -25.61 4.34
C ALA A 257 44.69 -26.59 3.43
N LYS A 258 44.67 -26.34 2.11
CA LYS A 258 45.76 -26.77 1.23
C LYS A 258 46.00 -25.71 0.16
N MET A 259 47.08 -25.00 0.41
CA MET A 259 47.81 -24.10 -0.46
C MET A 259 48.08 -24.76 -1.83
N SER A 260 47.71 -24.09 -2.92
CA SER A 260 48.34 -24.29 -4.23
C SER A 260 48.29 -22.98 -5.02
N LEU A 261 49.43 -22.29 -5.02
CA LEU A 261 49.79 -21.21 -5.93
C LEU A 261 49.53 -21.63 -7.38
N ARG A 262 49.03 -20.71 -8.22
CA ARG A 262 49.39 -20.67 -9.64
C ARG A 262 49.38 -19.24 -10.18
N SER A 263 50.43 -19.02 -10.94
CA SER A 263 51.05 -17.76 -11.33
C SER A 263 50.32 -17.07 -12.46
N PHE A 264 50.34 -15.74 -12.41
CA PHE A 264 50.23 -14.86 -13.57
C PHE A 264 51.41 -15.16 -14.53
N SER A 265 51.14 -15.34 -15.82
CA SER A 265 52.12 -15.15 -16.88
C SER A 265 51.54 -14.17 -17.89
N GLN A 266 52.28 -13.10 -18.11
CA GLN A 266 52.09 -12.14 -19.20
C GLN A 266 52.34 -12.81 -20.55
N ASN A 267 51.64 -12.31 -21.56
CA ASN A 267 52.18 -11.93 -22.87
C ASN A 267 51.38 -10.73 -23.37
#